data_AF-A0A9X3IWF9-F1
#
_entry.id   AF-A0A9X3IWF9-F1
#
_cell.length_a   1.000
_cell.length_b   1.000
_cell.length_c   1.000
_cell.angle_alpha   90.00
_cell.angle_beta   90.00
_cell.angle_gamma   90.00
#
_symmetry.space_group_name_H-M   'P 1'
#
loop_
_entity.id
_entity.type
_entity.pdbx_description
1 polymer ?
#
loop_
_entity_poly.entity_id
_entity_poly.type
_entity_poly.pdbx_seq_one_letter_code
_entity_poly.pdbx_strand_id
1 'polypeptide(L)'
;MARRQPRRPAGRARTEDIFDTLRQAAPGSFDVIVLDVTDPTDEGPSAALFSTRFFELVLRALADDGVCVLQAGELDPLDLKLARTVRSTLQAVFPHVRFAHGFVPSFHCLWGFALMSRRPLEAEPADLAARIAALGELQWYTPVSHRAALELPPILRRRIEQPGDVITGDGELLSYTTGSRGQGD
;
A
#
# COMPACT_ATOMS: atom_id res chain seq x y z
N MET A 1 42.94 -12.73 1.75
CA MET A 1 41.71 -11.91 1.88
C MET A 1 40.94 -11.97 0.56
N ALA A 2 39.93 -12.83 0.45
CA ALA A 2 39.13 -12.95 -0.77
C ALA A 2 38.10 -11.82 -0.82
N ARG A 3 38.22 -10.93 -1.82
CA ARG A 3 37.21 -9.91 -2.13
C ARG A 3 35.91 -10.64 -2.51
N ARG A 4 34.85 -10.48 -1.72
CA ARG A 4 33.50 -10.91 -2.11
C ARG A 4 33.16 -10.22 -3.43
N GLN A 5 32.90 -11.00 -4.48
CA GLN A 5 32.37 -10.47 -5.73
C GLN A 5 31.01 -9.81 -5.46
N PRO A 6 30.71 -8.65 -6.06
CA PRO A 6 29.38 -8.05 -5.95
C PRO A 6 28.36 -8.99 -6.58
N ARG A 7 27.35 -9.42 -5.79
CA ARG A 7 26.19 -10.15 -6.34
C ARG A 7 25.52 -9.24 -7.37
N ARG A 8 25.32 -9.73 -8.59
CA ARG A 8 24.47 -9.03 -9.58
C ARG A 8 23.08 -8.80 -8.98
N PRO A 9 22.44 -7.64 -9.20
CA PRO A 9 21.06 -7.47 -8.77
C PRO A 9 20.19 -8.44 -9.56
N ALA A 10 19.37 -9.23 -8.87
CA ALA A 10 18.40 -10.15 -9.48
C ALA A 10 17.19 -9.40 -10.09
N GLY A 11 17.23 -8.06 -10.16
CA GLY A 11 16.13 -7.23 -10.63
C GLY A 11 16.14 -7.04 -12.15
N ARG A 12 14.94 -7.03 -12.74
CA ARG A 12 14.70 -6.62 -14.13
C ARG A 12 13.85 -5.36 -14.11
N ALA A 13 14.41 -4.25 -14.60
CA ALA A 13 13.63 -3.05 -14.85
C ALA A 13 12.84 -3.18 -16.16
N ARG A 14 11.63 -2.62 -16.18
CA ARG A 14 10.77 -2.55 -17.36
C ARG A 14 10.08 -1.18 -17.39
N THR A 15 9.92 -0.62 -18.59
CA THR A 15 9.20 0.64 -18.81
C THR A 15 7.99 0.31 -19.68
N GLU A 16 6.88 0.01 -19.03
CA GLU A 16 5.64 -0.46 -19.66
C GLU A 16 4.44 -0.02 -18.84
N ASP A 17 3.26 -0.02 -19.45
CA ASP A 17 2.01 0.24 -18.74
C ASP A 17 1.69 -0.95 -17.81
N ILE A 18 1.40 -0.63 -16.54
CA ILE A 18 1.17 -1.65 -15.52
C ILE A 18 -0.15 -2.41 -15.74
N PHE A 19 -1.18 -1.79 -16.34
CA PHE A 19 -2.41 -2.49 -16.68
C PHE A 19 -2.16 -3.59 -17.70
N ASP A 20 -1.39 -3.31 -18.75
CA ASP A 20 -1.09 -4.31 -19.78
C ASP A 20 -0.21 -5.42 -19.24
N THR A 21 0.78 -5.07 -18.43
CA THR A 21 1.64 -6.03 -17.72
C THR A 21 0.80 -6.96 -16.84
N LEU A 22 -0.08 -6.40 -16.02
CA LEU A 22 -0.95 -7.19 -15.16
C LEU A 22 -1.97 -8.00 -15.95
N ARG A 23 -2.51 -7.52 -17.09
CA ARG A 23 -3.44 -8.29 -17.95
C ARG A 23 -2.77 -9.51 -18.59
N GLN A 24 -1.50 -9.38 -18.97
CA GLN A 24 -0.73 -10.45 -19.60
C GLN A 24 -0.13 -11.43 -18.58
N ALA A 25 0.01 -11.02 -17.32
CA ALA A 25 0.50 -11.88 -16.26
C ALA A 25 -0.44 -13.07 -16.02
N ALA A 26 0.16 -14.26 -15.88
CA ALA A 26 -0.56 -15.44 -15.46
C ALA A 26 -1.13 -15.24 -14.03
N PRO A 27 -2.32 -15.79 -13.73
CA PRO A 27 -2.83 -15.74 -12.37
C PRO A 27 -1.85 -16.34 -11.36
N GLY A 28 -1.69 -15.71 -10.19
CA GLY A 28 -0.79 -16.21 -9.15
C GLY A 28 0.71 -16.17 -9.48
N SER A 29 1.13 -15.32 -10.42
CA SER A 29 2.54 -15.23 -10.86
C SER A 29 3.44 -14.42 -9.93
N PHE A 30 2.90 -13.74 -8.91
CA PHE A 30 3.66 -12.94 -7.96
C PHE A 30 3.34 -13.33 -6.51
N ASP A 31 4.37 -13.69 -5.74
CA ASP A 31 4.25 -13.91 -4.29
C ASP A 31 4.09 -12.58 -3.53
N VAL A 32 4.76 -11.52 -4.02
CA VAL A 32 4.71 -10.18 -3.43
C VAL A 32 4.55 -9.14 -4.53
N ILE A 33 3.61 -8.21 -4.33
CA ILE A 33 3.43 -7.02 -5.17
C ILE A 33 3.64 -5.78 -4.29
N VAL A 34 4.46 -4.84 -4.71
CA VAL A 34 4.67 -3.55 -4.02
C VAL A 34 4.24 -2.44 -4.97
N LEU A 35 3.22 -1.68 -4.55
CA LEU A 35 2.67 -0.56 -5.27
C LEU A 35 3.18 0.74 -4.62
N ASP A 36 4.24 1.29 -5.21
CA ASP A 36 4.84 2.57 -4.81
C ASP A 36 4.51 3.61 -5.89
N VAL A 37 3.34 4.21 -5.75
CA VAL A 37 2.76 5.16 -6.70
C VAL A 37 2.33 6.42 -5.95
N THR A 38 2.39 7.57 -6.60
CA THR A 38 1.93 8.83 -5.99
C THR A 38 0.43 8.78 -5.67
N ASP A 39 -0.01 9.57 -4.70
CA ASP A 39 -1.43 9.69 -4.36
C ASP A 39 -2.29 10.00 -5.59
N PRO A 40 -3.53 9.48 -5.63
CA PRO A 40 -4.43 9.70 -6.74
C PRO A 40 -4.90 11.16 -6.75
N THR A 41 -4.64 11.86 -7.85
CA THR A 41 -5.19 13.18 -8.14
C THR A 41 -5.99 13.10 -9.45
N ASP A 42 -7.08 13.86 -9.61
CA ASP A 42 -7.99 13.77 -10.78
C ASP A 42 -7.27 13.77 -12.13
N GLU A 43 -6.21 14.57 -12.25
CA GLU A 43 -5.43 14.75 -13.48
C GLU A 43 -4.16 13.88 -13.52
N GLY A 44 -3.89 13.13 -12.46
CA GLY A 44 -2.68 12.34 -12.29
C GLY A 44 -2.78 10.94 -12.91
N PRO A 45 -1.69 10.40 -13.49
CA PRO A 45 -1.68 9.06 -14.08
C PRO A 45 -1.94 7.96 -13.04
N SER A 46 -1.67 8.23 -11.77
CA SER A 46 -1.84 7.27 -10.67
C SER A 46 -3.31 7.04 -10.30
N ALA A 47 -4.23 7.94 -10.67
CA ALA A 47 -5.61 7.89 -10.23
C ALA A 47 -6.34 6.60 -10.60
N ALA A 48 -6.10 6.08 -11.82
CA ALA A 48 -6.64 4.81 -12.27
C ALA A 48 -6.09 3.60 -11.48
N LEU A 49 -4.91 3.73 -10.87
CA LEU A 49 -4.23 2.70 -10.07
C LEU A 49 -4.79 2.57 -8.64
N PHE A 50 -5.76 3.41 -8.28
CA PHE A 50 -6.49 3.30 -7.01
C PHE A 50 -7.92 2.77 -7.18
N SER A 51 -8.26 2.24 -8.35
CA SER A 51 -9.59 1.71 -8.65
C SER A 51 -9.75 0.22 -8.31
N THR A 52 -10.99 -0.20 -8.02
CA THR A 52 -11.34 -1.63 -7.88
C THR A 52 -10.90 -2.42 -9.11
N ARG A 53 -11.13 -1.90 -10.33
CA ARG A 53 -10.71 -2.53 -11.59
C ARG A 53 -9.20 -2.78 -11.66
N PHE A 54 -8.38 -1.84 -11.20
CA PHE A 54 -6.93 -2.07 -11.12
C PHE A 54 -6.60 -3.11 -10.05
N PHE A 55 -7.19 -3.00 -8.86
CA PHE A 55 -6.95 -3.94 -7.77
C PHE A 55 -7.42 -5.36 -8.07
N GLU A 56 -8.43 -5.57 -8.90
CA GLU A 56 -8.83 -6.89 -9.39
C GLU A 56 -7.75 -7.53 -10.27
N LEU A 57 -7.05 -6.74 -11.11
CA LEU A 57 -5.90 -7.21 -11.87
C LEU A 57 -4.75 -7.58 -10.94
N VAL A 58 -4.48 -6.76 -9.92
CA VAL A 58 -3.46 -7.03 -8.89
C VAL A 58 -3.79 -8.31 -8.14
N LEU A 59 -5.03 -8.46 -7.64
CA LEU A 59 -5.49 -9.65 -6.95
C LEU A 59 -5.29 -10.86 -7.84
N ARG A 60 -5.76 -10.85 -9.10
CA ARG A 60 -5.60 -11.98 -10.03
C ARG A 60 -4.14 -12.42 -10.18
N ALA A 61 -3.21 -11.47 -10.32
CA ALA A 61 -1.80 -11.74 -10.51
C ALA A 61 -1.09 -12.21 -9.22
N LEU A 62 -1.61 -11.83 -8.05
CA LEU A 62 -1.08 -12.22 -6.75
C LEU A 62 -1.29 -13.72 -6.49
N ALA A 63 -0.32 -14.40 -5.89
CA ALA A 63 -0.42 -15.79 -5.45
C ALA A 63 -1.49 -15.99 -4.34
N ASP A 64 -1.84 -17.24 -4.07
CA ASP A 64 -2.87 -17.59 -3.06
C ASP A 64 -2.46 -17.22 -1.63
N ASP A 65 -1.18 -17.37 -1.33
CA ASP A 65 -0.52 -16.97 -0.07
C ASP A 65 0.28 -15.66 -0.22
N GLY A 66 0.11 -14.97 -1.35
CA GLY A 66 0.83 -13.75 -1.65
C GLY A 66 0.31 -12.53 -0.88
N VAL A 67 1.18 -11.51 -0.80
CA VAL A 67 0.89 -10.23 -0.13
C VAL A 67 1.12 -9.08 -1.10
N CYS A 68 0.15 -8.17 -1.20
CA CYS A 68 0.33 -6.89 -1.86
C CYS A 68 0.48 -5.79 -0.81
N VAL A 69 1.38 -4.83 -1.06
CA VAL A 69 1.54 -3.63 -0.23
C VAL A 69 1.36 -2.40 -1.10
N LEU A 70 0.58 -1.44 -0.62
CA LEU A 70 0.33 -0.16 -1.27
C LEU A 70 0.67 0.99 -0.31
N GLN A 71 1.36 2.02 -0.79
CA GLN A 71 1.42 3.30 -0.06
C GLN A 71 0.01 3.92 -0.04
N ALA A 72 -0.52 4.23 1.15
CA ALA A 72 -1.93 4.53 1.36
C ALA A 72 -2.18 5.98 1.82
N GLY A 73 -1.28 6.88 1.45
CA GLY A 73 -1.35 8.31 1.75
C GLY A 73 -1.11 8.67 3.22
N GLU A 74 -1.28 9.94 3.53
CA GLU A 74 -1.15 10.47 4.89
C GLU A 74 -2.24 9.94 5.84
N LEU A 75 -1.86 9.69 7.09
CA LEU A 75 -2.73 9.31 8.20
C LEU A 75 -2.88 10.47 9.20
N ASP A 76 -3.35 11.62 8.74
CA ASP A 76 -3.70 12.75 9.61
C ASP A 76 -4.96 12.41 10.42
N PRO A 77 -4.89 12.36 11.77
CA PRO A 77 -6.07 12.14 12.59
C PRO A 77 -7.19 13.14 12.37
N LEU A 78 -6.98 14.29 11.72
CA LEU A 78 -7.97 15.30 11.39
C LEU A 78 -8.57 15.12 9.99
N ASP A 79 -7.75 14.72 8.99
CA ASP A 79 -8.17 14.43 7.62
C ASP A 79 -7.74 13.03 7.17
N LEU A 80 -8.69 12.09 7.15
CA LEU A 80 -8.49 10.72 6.66
C LEU A 80 -9.33 10.43 5.41
N LYS A 81 -9.77 11.45 4.65
CA LYS A 81 -10.66 11.22 3.51
C LYS A 81 -10.03 10.29 2.47
N LEU A 82 -8.78 10.55 2.10
CA LEU A 82 -8.02 9.71 1.16
C LEU A 82 -7.85 8.29 1.71
N ALA A 83 -7.27 8.15 2.91
CA ALA A 83 -7.02 6.85 3.52
C ALA A 83 -8.28 5.99 3.67
N ARG A 84 -9.43 6.60 4.02
CA ARG A 84 -10.74 5.91 4.10
C ARG A 84 -11.24 5.45 2.72
N THR A 85 -11.07 6.28 1.70
CA THR A 85 -11.45 5.94 0.31
C THR A 85 -10.59 4.80 -0.20
N VAL A 86 -9.26 4.88 -0.01
CA VAL A 86 -8.33 3.80 -0.36
C VAL A 86 -8.70 2.52 0.37
N ARG A 87 -8.90 2.59 1.70
CA ARG A 87 -9.33 1.42 2.48
C ARG A 87 -10.62 0.79 1.96
N SER A 88 -11.65 1.60 1.71
CA SER A 88 -12.96 1.09 1.26
C SER A 88 -12.86 0.48 -0.14
N THR A 89 -12.09 1.09 -1.03
CA THR A 89 -11.83 0.56 -2.37
C THR A 89 -11.06 -0.76 -2.33
N LEU A 90 -10.04 -0.87 -1.47
CA LEU A 90 -9.31 -2.12 -1.26
C LEU A 90 -10.20 -3.22 -0.66
N GLN A 91 -11.04 -2.89 0.31
CA GLN A 91 -11.95 -3.85 0.95
C GLN A 91 -13.06 -4.36 0.02
N ALA A 92 -13.39 -3.61 -1.04
CA ALA A 92 -14.29 -4.10 -2.09
C ALA A 92 -13.68 -5.22 -2.94
N VAL A 93 -12.35 -5.38 -2.94
CA VAL A 93 -11.63 -6.35 -3.78
C VAL A 93 -10.92 -7.43 -2.97
N PHE A 94 -10.22 -7.04 -1.91
CA PHE A 94 -9.40 -7.95 -1.10
C PHE A 94 -10.14 -8.41 0.17
N PRO A 95 -10.17 -9.72 0.46
CA PRO A 95 -10.77 -10.25 1.70
C PRO A 95 -10.09 -9.75 2.97
N HIS A 96 -8.79 -9.50 2.93
CA HIS A 96 -8.02 -9.01 4.06
C HIS A 96 -7.25 -7.75 3.69
N VAL A 97 -7.51 -6.68 4.43
CA VAL A 97 -6.83 -5.38 4.33
C VAL A 97 -6.40 -4.96 5.73
N ARG A 98 -5.10 -4.71 5.92
CA ARG A 98 -4.53 -4.22 7.18
C ARG A 98 -3.69 -2.98 6.93
N PHE A 99 -3.84 -1.96 7.76
CA PHE A 99 -3.00 -0.77 7.67
C PHE A 99 -1.75 -0.91 8.55
N ALA A 100 -0.63 -0.43 8.04
CA ALA A 100 0.58 -0.13 8.75
C ALA A 100 0.91 1.36 8.61
N HIS A 101 1.82 1.86 9.44
CA HIS A 101 2.24 3.26 9.38
C HIS A 101 3.69 3.47 9.80
N GLY A 102 4.24 4.60 9.39
CA GLY A 102 5.53 5.09 9.86
C GLY A 102 5.62 6.60 9.70
N PHE A 103 6.32 7.27 10.61
CA PHE A 103 6.58 8.70 10.46
C PHE A 103 7.67 8.92 9.41
N VAL A 104 7.38 9.70 8.37
CA VAL A 104 8.33 10.04 7.31
C VAL A 104 8.81 11.48 7.53
N PRO A 105 10.05 11.69 8.02
CA PRO A 105 10.50 13.01 8.46
C PRO A 105 10.46 14.08 7.37
N SER A 106 10.78 13.73 6.12
CA SER A 106 10.77 14.67 4.99
C SER A 106 9.36 15.11 4.57
N PHE A 107 8.33 14.33 4.91
CA PHE A 107 6.93 14.68 4.63
C PHE A 107 6.26 15.34 5.83
N HIS A 108 6.92 15.33 6.99
CA HIS A 108 6.40 15.86 8.25
C HIS A 108 5.07 15.24 8.70
N CYS A 109 4.78 14.00 8.29
CA CYS A 109 3.52 13.33 8.60
C CYS A 109 3.65 11.83 8.85
N LEU A 110 2.58 11.26 9.40
CA LEU A 110 2.41 9.83 9.53
C LEU A 110 1.98 9.27 8.18
N TRP A 111 2.81 8.44 7.56
CA TRP A 111 2.52 7.84 6.27
C TRP A 111 1.91 6.44 6.44
N GLY A 112 0.83 6.18 5.71
CA GLY A 112 0.10 4.93 5.74
C GLY A 112 0.57 3.95 4.67
N PHE A 113 0.48 2.66 4.99
CA PHE A 113 0.64 1.57 4.05
C PHE A 113 -0.51 0.58 4.22
N ALA A 114 -1.10 0.10 3.13
CA ALA A 114 -2.10 -0.95 3.16
C ALA A 114 -1.46 -2.27 2.74
N LEU A 115 -1.64 -3.31 3.56
CA LEU A 115 -1.28 -4.69 3.26
C LEU A 115 -2.57 -5.41 2.85
N MET A 116 -2.57 -6.03 1.68
CA MET A 116 -3.72 -6.74 1.11
C MET A 116 -3.37 -8.19 0.76
N SER A 117 -4.30 -9.11 0.97
CA SER A 117 -4.07 -10.54 0.76
C SER A 117 -5.39 -11.34 0.63
N ARG A 118 -5.28 -12.55 0.10
CA ARG A 118 -6.39 -13.54 0.04
C ARG A 118 -6.59 -14.29 1.34
N ARG A 119 -5.50 -14.59 2.04
CA ARG A 119 -5.48 -15.31 3.31
C ARG A 119 -5.13 -14.35 4.44
N PRO A 120 -5.58 -14.62 5.68
CA PRO A 120 -5.20 -13.79 6.82
C PRO A 120 -3.68 -13.67 6.95
N LEU A 121 -3.19 -12.45 7.10
CA LEU A 121 -1.76 -12.19 7.34
C LEU A 121 -1.40 -12.52 8.77
N GLU A 122 -0.37 -13.35 8.94
CA GLU A 122 0.27 -13.53 10.23
C GLU A 122 1.11 -12.28 10.53
N ALA A 123 0.64 -11.47 11.49
CA ALA A 123 1.26 -10.20 11.82
C ALA A 123 2.62 -10.35 12.49
N GLU A 124 2.82 -11.41 13.25
CA GLU A 124 4.06 -11.68 13.98
C GLU A 124 4.41 -13.15 13.84
N PRO A 125 4.97 -13.58 12.69
CA PRO A 125 5.38 -14.95 12.52
C PRO A 125 6.47 -15.30 13.54
N ALA A 126 6.49 -16.55 13.99
CA ALA A 126 7.41 -17.01 15.05
C ALA A 126 8.90 -16.78 14.71
N ASP A 127 9.23 -16.73 13.42
CA ASP A 127 10.58 -16.49 12.90
C ASP A 127 10.84 -15.03 12.47
N LEU A 128 9.94 -14.08 12.77
CA LEU A 128 10.06 -12.66 12.38
C LEU A 128 11.43 -12.07 12.71
N ALA A 129 11.92 -12.29 13.94
CA ALA A 129 13.21 -11.77 14.38
C ALA A 129 14.38 -12.34 13.57
N ALA A 130 14.32 -13.64 13.24
CA ALA A 130 15.33 -14.28 12.41
C ALA A 130 15.30 -13.76 10.96
N ARG A 131 14.09 -13.56 10.40
CA ARG A 131 13.91 -12.97 9.06
C ARG A 131 14.49 -11.56 8.98
N ILE A 132 14.22 -10.71 9.98
CA ILE A 132 14.75 -9.35 10.03
C ILE A 132 16.27 -9.37 10.19
N ALA A 133 16.82 -10.20 11.09
CA ALA A 133 18.26 -10.32 11.28
C ALA A 133 19.00 -10.76 10.01
N ALA A 134 18.38 -11.59 9.17
CA ALA A 134 18.94 -12.04 7.90
C ALA A 134 19.10 -10.92 6.85
N LEU A 135 18.39 -9.79 7.01
CA LEU A 135 18.52 -8.61 6.15
C LEU A 135 19.76 -7.76 6.47
N GLY A 136 20.41 -8.01 7.60
CA GLY A 136 21.54 -7.22 8.10
C GLY A 136 21.11 -6.10 9.03
N GLU A 137 21.99 -5.11 9.21
CA GLU A 137 21.74 -3.96 10.07
C GLU A 137 20.79 -2.97 9.39
N LEU A 138 19.61 -2.78 9.98
CA LEU A 138 18.57 -1.86 9.50
C LEU A 138 18.46 -0.66 10.43
N GLN A 139 18.26 0.54 9.86
CA GLN A 139 18.22 1.78 10.64
C GLN A 139 16.84 2.05 11.29
N TRP A 140 15.77 1.47 10.74
CA TRP A 140 14.41 1.75 11.18
C TRP A 140 13.61 0.49 11.51
N TYR A 141 13.78 -0.57 10.71
CA TYR A 141 12.95 -1.76 10.80
C TYR A 141 13.55 -2.83 11.73
N THR A 142 12.81 -3.15 12.79
CA THR A 142 13.16 -4.10 13.85
C THR A 142 11.91 -4.90 14.20
N PRO A 143 12.01 -6.01 14.96
CA PRO A 143 10.81 -6.71 15.43
C PRO A 143 9.88 -5.84 16.28
N VAL A 144 10.40 -4.80 16.93
CA VAL A 144 9.59 -3.88 17.74
C VAL A 144 8.91 -2.83 16.86
N SER A 145 9.65 -2.21 15.94
CA SER A 145 9.06 -1.22 15.02
C SER A 145 8.11 -1.86 14.00
N HIS A 146 8.31 -3.12 13.61
CA HIS A 146 7.34 -3.90 12.83
C HIS A 146 5.96 -3.93 13.51
N ARG A 147 5.94 -4.31 14.79
CA ARG A 147 4.70 -4.34 15.60
C ARG A 147 4.10 -2.96 15.74
N ALA A 148 4.92 -1.98 16.09
CA ALA A 148 4.47 -0.60 16.26
C ALA A 148 3.85 -0.04 14.97
N ALA A 149 4.43 -0.36 13.81
CA ALA A 149 3.90 0.04 12.51
C ALA A 149 2.54 -0.60 12.22
N LEU A 150 2.29 -1.83 12.65
CA LEU A 150 1.03 -2.55 12.43
C LEU A 150 -0.08 -2.22 13.44
N GLU A 151 0.22 -1.43 14.47
CA GLU A 151 -0.71 -1.02 15.51
C GLU A 151 -1.10 0.45 15.36
N LEU A 152 -2.39 0.70 15.07
CA LEU A 152 -2.94 2.05 14.99
C LEU A 152 -3.40 2.55 16.37
N PRO A 153 -3.03 3.78 16.78
CA PRO A 153 -3.62 4.45 17.93
C PRO A 153 -5.16 4.46 17.88
N PRO A 154 -5.86 4.42 19.03
CA PRO A 154 -7.34 4.29 19.05
C PRO A 154 -8.11 5.39 18.30
N ILE A 155 -7.56 6.60 18.20
CA ILE A 155 -8.17 7.68 17.40
C ILE A 155 -8.08 7.39 15.90
N LEU A 156 -6.91 6.98 15.41
CA LEU A 156 -6.69 6.63 14.02
C LEU A 156 -7.48 5.40 13.62
N ARG A 157 -7.45 4.34 14.45
CA ARG A 157 -8.23 3.11 14.23
C ARG A 157 -9.71 3.41 14.05
N ARG A 158 -10.32 4.12 15.01
CA ARG A 158 -11.76 4.46 14.95
C ARG A 158 -12.11 5.32 13.74
N ARG A 159 -11.24 6.25 13.34
CA ARG A 159 -11.54 7.16 12.22
C ARG A 159 -11.29 6.51 10.85
N ILE A 160 -10.25 5.70 10.70
CA ILE A 160 -9.96 5.01 9.43
C ILE A 160 -10.96 3.88 9.15
N GLU A 161 -11.55 3.28 10.19
CA GLU A 161 -12.56 2.23 10.06
C GLU A 161 -13.89 2.74 9.49
N GLN A 162 -14.14 4.05 9.54
CA GLN A 162 -15.32 4.66 8.96
C GLN A 162 -15.32 4.53 7.42
N PRO A 163 -16.47 4.32 6.78
CA PRO A 163 -16.56 4.15 5.32
C PRO A 163 -16.02 5.38 4.57
N GLY A 164 -15.30 5.16 3.48
CA GLY A 164 -14.98 6.18 2.47
C GLY A 164 -15.67 5.86 1.16
N ASP A 165 -15.41 6.66 0.14
CA ASP A 165 -15.90 6.39 -1.21
C ASP A 165 -15.22 5.14 -1.80
N VAL A 166 -15.81 4.57 -2.85
CA VAL A 166 -15.23 3.44 -3.58
C VAL A 166 -14.93 3.88 -5.01
N ILE A 167 -13.67 3.77 -5.43
CA ILE A 167 -13.24 4.17 -6.76
C ILE A 167 -13.42 2.96 -7.69
N THR A 168 -14.41 3.01 -8.57
CA THR A 168 -14.66 1.88 -9.49
C THR A 168 -13.73 1.89 -10.70
N GLY A 169 -13.36 3.08 -11.18
CA GLY A 169 -12.61 3.30 -12.42
C GLY A 169 -13.47 3.68 -13.63
N ASP A 170 -14.80 3.73 -13.47
CA ASP A 170 -15.75 4.13 -14.51
C ASP A 170 -16.39 5.53 -14.25
N GLY A 171 -15.92 6.27 -13.24
CA GLY A 171 -16.43 7.58 -12.81
C GLY A 171 -15.33 8.60 -12.52
N GLU A 172 -15.67 9.75 -11.92
CA GLU A 172 -14.69 10.74 -11.48
C GLU A 172 -13.69 10.10 -10.50
N LEU A 173 -12.40 10.30 -10.75
CA LEU A 173 -11.33 9.81 -9.89
C LEU A 173 -11.15 10.75 -8.68
N LEU A 174 -10.28 10.39 -7.73
CA LEU A 174 -10.10 11.14 -6.49
C LEU A 174 -9.42 12.50 -6.69
N SER A 175 -10.04 13.55 -6.15
CA SER A 175 -9.47 14.91 -6.10
C SER A 175 -8.78 15.19 -4.77
N TYR A 176 -7.47 15.40 -4.77
CA TYR A 176 -6.76 16.02 -3.65
C TYR A 176 -6.89 17.54 -3.75
N THR A 177 -8.04 18.10 -3.36
CA THR A 177 -8.14 19.55 -3.21
C THR A 177 -7.74 19.92 -1.78
N THR A 178 -6.52 20.39 -1.59
CA THR A 178 -6.13 21.09 -0.36
C THR A 178 -7.00 22.35 -0.21
N GLY A 179 -7.92 22.36 0.75
CA GLY A 179 -8.54 23.56 1.30
C GLY A 179 -9.58 24.28 0.44
N SER A 180 -10.82 24.30 0.96
CA SER A 180 -11.95 25.20 0.65
C SER A 180 -12.10 25.67 -0.81
N ARG A 181 -13.00 25.01 -1.57
CA ARG A 181 -13.82 25.78 -2.52
C ARG A 181 -14.73 26.66 -1.67
N GLY A 182 -14.35 27.93 -1.52
CA GLY A 182 -15.27 28.96 -1.05
C GLY A 182 -16.54 28.88 -1.91
N GLN A 183 -17.69 28.76 -1.25
CA GLN A 183 -18.98 29.04 -1.87
C GLN A 183 -18.89 30.48 -2.39
N GLY A 184 -18.95 30.64 -3.71
CA GLY A 184 -19.19 31.93 -4.32
C GLY A 184 -20.65 32.28 -4.11
N ASP A 185 -20.89 33.36 -3.38
CA ASP A 185 -21.98 34.29 -3.64
C ASP A 185 -21.60 35.19 -4.83
#